data_AF-A0A9W7I0A2-F1
#
_entry.id   AF-A0A9W7I0A2-F1
#
_cell.length_a   1.000
_cell.length_b   1.000
_cell.length_c   1.000
_cell.angle_alpha   90.00
_cell.angle_beta   90.00
_cell.angle_gamma   90.00
#
_symmetry.space_group_name_H-M   'P 1'
#
loop_
_entity.id
_entity.type
_entity.pdbx_description
1 polymer ?
#
loop_
_entity_poly.entity_id
_entity_poly.type
_entity_poly.pdbx_seq_one_letter_code
_entity_poly.pdbx_strand_id
1 'polypeptide(L)' 'MNRKINYVMRLVDIYRPYLFFDAVFDDLNTEKLRMAARTSLVEEDVLYFDPKCIDWEDYFMNIHIPDIVKHVFK' A
#
# COMPACT_ATOMS: atom_id res chain seq x y z
N MET A 1 7.65 -29.08 -6.24
CA MET A 1 8.00 -27.95 -7.13
C MET A 1 6.78 -27.10 -7.50
N ASN A 2 5.68 -27.70 -7.99
CA ASN A 2 4.48 -26.99 -8.44
C ASN A 2 3.83 -26.03 -7.43
N ARG A 3 3.80 -26.37 -6.12
CA ARG A 3 3.15 -25.51 -5.12
C ARG A 3 3.80 -24.12 -4.98
N LYS A 4 5.14 -24.06 -5.02
CA LYS A 4 5.89 -22.79 -4.94
C LYS A 4 5.69 -21.94 -6.20
N ILE A 5 5.65 -22.59 -7.37
CA ILE A 5 5.41 -21.90 -8.65
C ILE A 5 3.99 -21.31 -8.69
N ASN A 6 2.98 -22.09 -8.32
CA ASN A 6 1.59 -21.60 -8.25
C ASN A 6 1.44 -20.41 -7.28
N TYR A 7 2.23 -20.42 -6.20
CA TYR A 7 2.27 -19.33 -5.24
C TYR A 7 2.79 -18.03 -5.88
N VAL A 8 3.94 -18.10 -6.55
CA VAL A 8 4.51 -16.94 -7.25
C VAL A 8 3.56 -16.44 -8.35
N MET A 9 2.92 -17.35 -9.09
CA MET A 9 1.95 -16.96 -10.14
C MET A 9 0.76 -16.18 -9.59
N ARG A 10 0.18 -16.60 -8.44
CA ARG A 10 -0.91 -15.84 -7.79
C ARG A 10 -0.46 -14.44 -7.37
N LEU A 11 0.78 -14.27 -6.87
CA LEU A 11 1.30 -12.93 -6.54
C LEU A 11 1.43 -12.07 -7.80
N VAL A 12 1.97 -12.64 -8.88
CA VAL A 12 2.08 -11.94 -10.16
C VAL A 12 0.71 -11.50 -10.66
N ASP A 13 -0.31 -12.35 -10.59
CA ASP A 13 -1.66 -12.00 -11.05
C ASP A 13 -2.28 -10.86 -10.24
N ILE A 14 -2.04 -10.81 -8.92
CA ILE A 14 -2.53 -9.73 -8.05
C ILE A 14 -1.81 -8.41 -8.33
N TYR A 15 -0.48 -8.44 -8.48
CA TYR A 15 0.31 -7.22 -8.65
C TYR A 15 0.40 -6.74 -10.09
N ARG A 16 0.08 -7.59 -11.07
CA ARG A 16 0.12 -7.25 -12.50
C ARG A 16 -0.56 -5.90 -12.82
N PRO A 17 -1.81 -5.63 -12.40
CA PRO A 17 -2.47 -4.35 -12.72
C PRO A 17 -1.84 -3.13 -12.03
N TYR A 18 -0.99 -3.32 -11.02
CA TYR A 18 -0.33 -2.22 -10.32
C TYR A 18 1.11 -1.98 -10.80
N LEU A 19 1.82 -3.04 -11.22
CA LEU A 19 3.20 -2.96 -11.67
C LEU A 19 3.36 -2.68 -13.17
N PHE A 20 2.39 -3.10 -13.99
CA PHE A 20 2.45 -2.95 -15.45
C PHE A 20 1.45 -1.93 -15.99
N PHE A 21 0.83 -1.14 -15.10
CA PHE A 21 -0.03 -0.05 -15.48
C PHE A 21 0.78 1.24 -15.49
N ASP A 22 0.85 1.90 -16.65
CA ASP A 22 1.55 3.17 -16.83
C ASP A 22 0.72 4.31 -16.24
N ALA A 23 0.56 4.32 -14.92
CA ALA A 23 -0.03 5.42 -14.20
C ALA A 23 0.73 5.72 -12.93
N VAL A 24 0.70 6.99 -12.56
CA VAL A 24 1.18 7.49 -11.28
C VAL A 24 -0.04 7.71 -10.40
N PHE A 25 -0.02 7.12 -9.22
CA PHE A 25 -1.01 7.40 -8.19
C PHE A 25 -0.50 8.58 -7.37
N ASP A 26 -1.06 9.77 -7.60
CA ASP A 26 -0.76 10.94 -6.77
C ASP A 26 -1.58 10.94 -5.47
N ASP A 27 -1.03 11.56 -4.44
CA ASP A 27 -1.66 11.76 -3.13
C ASP A 27 -2.13 13.20 -2.93
N LEU A 28 -2.31 13.98 -4.00
CA LEU A 28 -2.52 15.43 -3.93
C LEU A 28 -3.74 15.82 -3.09
N ASN A 29 -4.83 15.07 -3.22
CA ASN A 29 -6.05 15.33 -2.45
C ASN A 29 -5.85 15.02 -0.96
N THR A 30 -5.12 13.96 -0.64
CA THR A 30 -4.80 13.60 0.74
C THR A 30 -3.80 14.57 1.36
N GLU A 31 -2.82 15.04 0.60
CA GLU A 31 -1.93 16.12 1.02
C GLU A 31 -2.71 17.42 1.32
N LYS A 32 -3.63 17.82 0.43
CA LYS A 32 -4.50 18.98 0.68
C LYS A 32 -5.35 18.81 1.93
N LEU A 33 -5.95 17.63 2.11
CA LEU A 33 -6.75 17.31 3.30
C LEU A 33 -5.90 17.38 4.57
N ARG A 34 -4.71 16.78 4.55
CA ARG A 34 -3.75 16.80 5.65
C ARG A 34 -3.40 18.26 6.00
N MET A 35 -3.04 19.08 5.01
CA MET A 35 -2.71 20.50 5.23
C MET A 35 -3.89 21.30 5.81
N ALA A 36 -5.12 21.07 5.33
CA ALA A 36 -6.31 21.70 5.88
C ALA A 36 -6.59 21.25 7.34
N ALA A 37 -6.40 19.95 7.62
CA ALA A 37 -6.54 19.40 8.97
C ALA A 37 -5.56 20.06 9.95
N ARG A 38 -4.28 20.23 9.57
CA ARG A 38 -3.26 20.93 10.38
C ARG A 38 -3.65 22.35 10.78
N THR A 39 -4.38 23.04 9.90
CA THR A 39 -4.84 24.42 10.14
C THR A 39 -6.15 24.51 10.91
N SER A 40 -6.85 23.39 11.07
CA SER A 40 -8.10 23.29 11.83
C SER A 40 -7.83 22.72 13.23
N LEU A 41 -8.72 22.98 14.20
CA LEU A 41 -8.66 22.34 15.54
C LEU A 41 -9.01 20.84 15.51
N VAL A 42 -9.05 20.22 14.33
CA VAL A 42 -9.24 18.78 14.16
C VAL A 42 -7.91 18.12 14.48
N GLU A 43 -7.93 17.13 15.38
CA GLU A 43 -6.73 16.39 15.79
C GLU A 43 -5.97 15.86 14.57
N GLU A 44 -4.71 16.27 14.42
CA GLU A 44 -3.82 15.81 13.34
C GLU A 44 -3.79 14.27 13.27
N ASP A 45 -3.90 13.60 14.42
CA ASP A 45 -3.85 12.14 14.58
C ASP A 45 -4.98 11.41 13.85
N VAL A 46 -6.12 12.06 13.61
CA VAL A 46 -7.29 11.41 12.97
C VAL A 46 -7.14 11.35 11.44
N LEU A 47 -6.37 12.27 10.85
CA LEU A 47 -6.23 12.43 9.40
C LEU A 47 -4.78 12.37 8.91
N TYR A 48 -3.86 11.87 9.73
CA TYR A 48 -2.46 11.75 9.35
C TYR A 48 -2.24 10.59 8.37
N PHE A 49 -2.22 10.92 7.08
CA PHE A 49 -1.74 10.04 6.02
C PHE A 49 -0.63 10.75 5.24
N ASP A 50 0.62 10.39 5.51
CA ASP A 50 1.79 10.84 4.77
C ASP A 50 2.53 9.62 4.20
N PRO A 51 2.40 9.30 2.90
CA PRO A 51 3.08 8.15 2.32
C PRO A 51 4.61 8.25 2.38
N LYS A 52 5.17 9.45 2.63
CA LYS A 52 6.62 9.64 2.76
C LYS A 52 7.17 9.21 4.13
N CYS A 53 6.33 9.07 5.15
CA CYS A 53 6.77 8.61 6.47
C CYS A 53 6.82 7.08 6.58
N ILE A 54 6.35 6.35 5.56
CA ILE A 54 6.30 4.90 5.55
C ILE A 54 7.68 4.36 5.13
N ASP A 55 8.25 3.47 5.94
CA ASP A 55 9.31 2.59 5.48
C ASP A 55 8.70 1.54 4.55
N TRP A 56 8.71 1.85 3.25
CA TRP A 56 8.08 1.01 2.24
C TRP A 56 8.73 -0.37 2.13
N GLU A 57 10.05 -0.47 2.36
CA GLU A 57 10.73 -1.76 2.31
C GLU A 57 10.26 -2.66 3.45
N ASP A 58 10.26 -2.14 4.69
CA ASP A 58 9.76 -2.87 5.85
C ASP A 58 8.27 -3.22 5.70
N TYR A 59 7.44 -2.26 5.29
CA TYR A 59 6.01 -2.48 5.09
C TYR A 59 5.73 -3.60 4.09
N PHE A 60 6.36 -3.58 2.92
CA PHE A 60 6.09 -4.61 1.91
C PHE A 60 6.60 -5.99 2.35
N MET A 61 7.79 -6.06 2.94
CA MET A 61 8.45 -7.33 3.26
C MET A 61 7.86 -7.99 4.51
N ASN A 62 7.53 -7.19 5.53
CA ASN A 62 7.17 -7.72 6.85
C ASN A 62 5.66 -7.65 7.14
N ILE A 63 4.90 -6.80 6.43
CA ILE A 63 3.46 -6.61 6.67
C ILE A 63 2.64 -7.03 5.44
N HIS A 64 2.79 -6.32 4.32
CA HIS A 64 1.85 -6.40 3.19
C HIS A 64 1.85 -7.75 2.48
N ILE A 65 3.02 -8.23 2.03
CA ILE A 65 3.12 -9.51 1.32
C ILE A 65 2.71 -10.67 2.24
N PRO A 66 3.21 -10.79 3.49
CA PRO A 66 2.78 -11.85 4.42
C PRO A 66 1.26 -11.86 4.70
N ASP A 67 0.62 -10.70 4.82
CA ASP A 67 -0.83 -10.66 5.06
C ASP A 67 -1.64 -11.05 3.83
N ILE A 68 -1.23 -10.61 2.63
CA ILE A 68 -1.83 -11.09 1.38
C ILE A 68 -1.72 -12.61 1.27
N VAL A 69 -0.54 -13.15 1.60
CA VAL A 69 -0.30 -14.60 1.64
C VAL A 69 -1.28 -15.30 2.59
N LYS A 70 -1.46 -14.76 3.78
CA LYS A 70 -2.29 -15.37 4.83
C LYS A 70 -3.79 -15.30 4.52
N HIS A 71 -4.25 -14.20 3.93
CA HIS A 71 -5.67 -13.89 3.81
C HIS A 71 -6.25 -14.12 2.42
N VAL A 72 -5.48 -13.85 1.36
CA VAL A 72 -5.93 -13.95 -0.03
C VAL A 72 -5.62 -15.32 -0.63
N PHE A 73 -4.52 -15.97 -0.21
CA PHE A 73 -4.04 -17.22 -0.83
C PHE A 73 -4.60 -18.48 -0.16
N LYS A 74 -5.71 -18.34 0.57
CA LYS A 74 -6.48 -19.49 1.06
C LYS A 74 -6.91 -20.42 -0.08
#